data_AF-A0A956EHT8-F1
#
_entry.id   AF-A0A956EHT8-F1
#
_cell.length_a   1.000
_cell.length_b   1.000
_cell.length_c   1.000
_cell.angle_alpha   90.00
_cell.angle_beta   90.00
_cell.angle_gamma   90.00
#
_symmetry.space_group_name_H-M   'P 1'
#
loop_
_entity.id
_entity.type
_entity.pdbx_description
1 polymer ?
#
loop_
_entity_poly.entity_id
_entity_poly.type
_entity_poly.pdbx_seq_one_letter_code
_entity_poly.pdbx_strand_id
1 'polypeptide(L)' 'WFRLTFVGEGGGRRVITEVSGGDPGYDETAKMVGESAILLATRGPEGGRGGVLTPAVALGEALIERLGAVGIRFRRVEQG' A
#
# COMPACT_ATOMS: atom_id res chain seq x y z
N TRP A 1 10.75 12.86 4.29
CA TRP A 1 9.29 12.95 4.13
C TRP A 1 8.98 12.80 2.66
N PHE A 2 8.12 11.85 2.31
CA PHE A 2 7.63 11.66 0.94
C PHE A 2 6.10 11.85 0.86
N ARG A 3 5.65 12.24 -0.34
CA ARG A 3 4.24 12.36 -0.70
C ARG A 3 4.08 12.04 -2.18
N LEU A 4 3.17 11.12 -2.50
CA LEU A 4 2.87 10.66 -3.85
C LEU A 4 1.38 10.86 -4.09
N THR A 5 1.01 11.44 -5.23
CA THR A 5 -0.40 11.56 -5.66
C THR A 5 -0.62 10.65 -6.86
N PHE A 6 -1.49 9.66 -6.68
CA PHE A 6 -1.96 8.77 -7.73
C PHE A 6 -3.26 9.32 -8.30
N VAL A 7 -3.32 9.45 -9.63
CA VAL A 7 -4.53 9.81 -10.37
C VAL A 7 -4.89 8.62 -11.25
N GLY A 8 -6.08 8.07 -11.03
CA GLY A 8 -6.62 6.95 -11.80
C GLY A 8 -7.94 7.32 -12.46
N GLU A 9 -8.15 6.88 -13.69
CA GLU A 9 -9.38 7.08 -14.46
C GLU A 9 -9.85 5.74 -15.05
N GLY A 10 -11.16 5.48 -14.96
CA GLY A 10 -11.75 4.25 -15.48
C GLY A 10 -13.26 4.17 -15.22
N GLY A 11 -14.01 3.58 -16.15
CA GLY A 11 -15.46 3.41 -16.01
C GLY A 11 -16.24 4.72 -15.82
N GLY A 12 -15.77 5.81 -16.44
CA GLY A 12 -16.35 7.16 -16.29
C GLY A 12 -16.09 7.82 -14.93
N ARG A 13 -15.22 7.25 -14.09
CA ARG A 13 -14.88 7.76 -12.77
C ARG A 13 -13.41 8.11 -12.69
N ARG A 14 -13.12 9.17 -11.92
CA ARG A 14 -11.77 9.60 -11.57
C ARG A 14 -11.54 9.40 -10.07
N VAL A 15 -10.38 8.86 -9.71
CA VAL A 15 -9.95 8.63 -8.33
C VAL A 15 -8.61 9.31 -8.14
N ILE A 16 -8.48 10.09 -7.06
CA ILE A 16 -7.23 10.72 -6.66
C ILE A 16 -6.91 10.23 -5.25
N THR A 17 -5.72 9.65 -5.08
CA THR A 17 -5.27 9.10 -3.80
C THR A 17 -3.87 9.59 -3.51
N GLU A 18 -3.65 10.00 -2.28
CA GLU A 18 -2.35 10.41 -1.78
C GLU A 18 -1.77 9.33 -0.87
N VAL A 19 -0.48 9.03 -1.04
CA VAL A 19 0.31 8.17 -0.15
C VAL A 19 1.46 8.99 0.43
N SER A 20 1.66 8.93 1.75
CA SER A 20 2.68 9.75 2.42
C SER A 20 3.35 9.01 3.58
N GLY A 21 4.61 9.37 3.85
CA GLY A 21 5.41 8.80 4.94
C GLY A 21 6.67 9.61 5.25
N GLY A 22 7.55 9.03 6.07
CA GLY A 22 8.84 9.56 6.51
C GLY A 22 9.92 9.52 5.43
N ASP A 23 11.09 8.98 5.75
CA ASP A 23 12.21 8.86 4.80
C ASP A 23 11.91 7.79 3.73
N PRO A 24 11.83 8.16 2.43
CA PRO A 24 11.53 7.20 1.38
C PRO A 24 12.69 6.25 1.06
N GLY A 25 13.90 6.53 1.54
CA GLY A 25 15.09 5.74 1.25
C GLY A 25 15.04 4.41 1.99
N TYR A 26 15.32 4.47 3.29
CA TYR A 26 15.45 3.25 4.09
C TYR A 26 14.20 3.00 4.95
N ASP A 27 13.81 3.95 5.80
CA ASP A 27 12.84 3.69 6.86
C ASP A 27 11.47 3.24 6.32
N GLU A 28 10.93 3.95 5.35
CA GLU A 28 9.61 3.63 4.81
C GLU A 28 9.65 2.38 3.92
N THR A 29 10.75 2.17 3.19
CA THR A 29 10.98 0.94 2.43
C THR A 29 11.09 -0.28 3.36
N ALA A 30 11.81 -0.15 4.47
CA ALA A 30 11.98 -1.20 5.46
C ALA A 30 10.64 -1.58 6.10
N LYS A 31 9.77 -0.61 6.40
CA LYS A 31 8.39 -0.85 6.85
C LYS A 31 7.59 -1.61 5.81
N MET A 32 7.64 -1.20 4.54
CA MET A 32 6.92 -1.90 3.45
C MET A 32 7.30 -3.38 3.36
N VAL A 33 8.59 -3.69 3.42
CA VAL A 33 9.10 -5.07 3.38
C VAL A 33 8.76 -5.83 4.67
N GLY A 34 8.97 -5.20 5.83
CA GLY A 34 8.72 -5.82 7.14
C GLY A 34 7.25 -6.18 7.36
N GLU A 35 6.34 -5.25 7.09
CA GLU A 35 4.90 -5.50 7.25
C GLU A 35 4.40 -6.56 6.25
N SER A 36 4.97 -6.59 5.03
CA SER A 36 4.68 -7.66 4.06
C SER A 36 5.12 -9.03 4.58
N ALA A 37 6.32 -9.13 5.15
CA ALA A 37 6.84 -10.38 5.71
C ALA A 37 6.01 -10.87 6.91
N ILE A 38 5.59 -9.95 7.79
CA ILE A 38 4.72 -10.29 8.93
C ILE A 38 3.39 -10.86 8.45
N LEU A 39 2.74 -10.26 7.45
CA LEU A 39 1.49 -10.79 6.91
C LEU A 39 1.66 -12.17 6.29
N LEU A 40 2.70 -12.36 5.48
CA LEU A 40 2.99 -13.66 4.89
C LEU A 40 3.20 -14.74 5.95
N ALA A 41 3.92 -14.42 7.04
CA ALA A 41 4.21 -15.37 8.11
C ALA A 41 2.99 -15.67 9.00
N THR A 42 2.10 -14.70 9.19
CA THR A 42 0.99 -14.81 10.17
C THR A 42 -0.35 -15.19 9.56
N ARG A 43 -0.59 -14.81 8.30
CA ARG A 43 -1.88 -15.02 7.60
C ARG A 43 -1.73 -15.65 6.21
N GLY A 44 -0.55 -15.56 5.60
CA GLY A 44 -0.34 -15.97 4.21
C GLY A 44 -0.91 -14.97 3.21
N PRO A 45 -0.81 -15.24 1.90
CA PRO A 45 -1.36 -14.37 0.87
C PRO A 45 -2.90 -14.42 0.86
N GLU A 46 -3.54 -13.26 0.72
CA GLU A 46 -4.99 -13.11 0.57
C GLU A 46 -5.43 -13.23 -0.90
N GLY A 47 -4.51 -13.03 -1.85
CA GLY A 47 -4.81 -12.99 -3.29
C GLY A 47 -3.76 -13.66 -4.18
N GLY A 48 -4.16 -13.90 -5.43
CA GLY A 48 -3.34 -14.47 -6.49
C GLY A 48 -3.43 -16.00 -6.63
N ARG A 49 -3.03 -16.53 -7.80
CA ARG A 49 -3.05 -17.96 -8.14
C ARG A 49 -1.64 -18.51 -8.37
N GLY A 50 -0.74 -18.26 -7.41
CA GLY A 50 0.66 -18.67 -7.47
C GLY A 50 1.54 -17.76 -8.33
N GLY A 51 2.83 -18.11 -8.44
CA GLY A 51 3.85 -17.32 -9.14
C GLY A 51 4.53 -16.27 -8.26
N VAL A 52 5.17 -15.29 -8.89
CA VAL A 52 5.83 -14.15 -8.22
C VAL A 52 4.88 -12.96 -8.24
N LEU A 53 4.26 -12.67 -7.11
CA LEU A 53 3.24 -11.63 -6.97
C LEU A 53 3.83 -10.34 -6.40
N THR A 54 3.24 -9.21 -6.76
CA THR A 54 3.52 -7.95 -6.06
C THR A 54 2.85 -7.97 -4.67
N PRO A 55 3.38 -7.24 -3.67
CA PRO A 55 2.77 -7.17 -2.34
C PRO A 55 1.32 -6.70 -2.38
N ALA A 56 0.99 -5.74 -3.24
CA ALA A 56 -0.37 -5.24 -3.41
C ALA A 56 -1.35 -6.34 -3.86
N VAL A 57 -0.93 -7.21 -4.78
CA VAL A 57 -1.77 -8.33 -5.27
C VAL A 57 -1.87 -9.45 -4.24
N ALA A 58 -0.77 -9.76 -3.57
CA ALA A 58 -0.71 -10.87 -2.62
C ALA A 58 -1.40 -10.55 -1.29
N LEU A 59 -1.31 -9.30 -0.81
CA LEU A 59 -1.63 -8.93 0.57
C LEU A 59 -2.73 -7.87 0.70
N GLY A 60 -3.10 -7.20 -0.40
CA GLY A 60 -4.30 -6.36 -0.49
C GLY A 60 -4.50 -5.37 0.67
N GLU A 61 -5.72 -5.36 1.20
CA GLU A 61 -6.17 -4.42 2.23
C GLU A 61 -5.42 -4.62 3.55
N ALA A 62 -5.09 -5.86 3.92
CA ALA A 62 -4.36 -6.13 5.15
C ALA A 62 -2.98 -5.46 5.16
N LEU A 63 -2.31 -5.36 4.00
CA LEU A 63 -1.06 -4.59 3.91
C LEU A 63 -1.30 -3.09 4.09
N ILE A 64 -2.36 -2.53 3.49
CA ILE A 64 -2.72 -1.12 3.63
C ILE A 64 -2.95 -0.76 5.11
N GLU A 65 -3.71 -1.59 5.83
CA GLU A 65 -3.98 -1.40 7.26
C GLU A 65 -2.70 -1.39 8.10
N ARG A 66 -1.81 -2.36 7.88
CA ARG A 66 -0.55 -2.47 8.64
C ARG A 66 0.41 -1.33 8.34
N LEU A 67 0.54 -0.94 7.08
CA LEU A 67 1.36 0.21 6.69
C LEU A 67 0.82 1.50 7.31
N GLY A 68 -0.50 1.65 7.39
CA GLY A 68 -1.18 2.70 8.15
C GLY A 68 -0.75 2.74 9.62
N ALA A 69 -0.72 1.57 10.27
CA ALA A 69 -0.33 1.44 11.68
C ALA A 69 1.13 1.83 11.96
N VAL A 70 2.02 1.76 10.96
CA VAL A 70 3.44 2.14 11.08
C VAL A 70 3.78 3.49 10.41
N GLY A 71 2.76 4.26 10.06
CA GLY A 71 2.89 5.67 9.68
C GLY A 71 2.91 5.96 8.17
N ILE A 72 2.71 4.96 7.31
CA ILE A 72 2.47 5.17 5.87
C ILE A 72 0.98 5.39 5.67
N ARG A 73 0.59 6.61 5.32
CA ARG A 73 -0.82 7.00 5.23
C ARG A 73 -1.32 6.95 3.80
N PHE A 74 -2.50 6.36 3.62
CA PHE A 74 -3.27 6.36 2.38
C PHE A 74 -4.50 7.24 2.56
N ARG A 75 -4.70 8.20 1.66
CA ARG A 75 -5.83 9.15 1.76
C ARG A 75 -6.46 9.37 0.39
N ARG A 76 -7.75 9.08 0.26
CA ARG A 76 -8.52 9.50 -0.90
C ARG A 76 -8.72 11.02 -0.85
N VAL A 77 -8.46 11.70 -1.95
CA VAL A 77 -8.71 13.13 -2.09
C VAL A 77 -10.05 13.26 -2.80
N GLU A 78 -11.05 13.84 -2.12
CA GLU A 78 -12.34 14.12 -2.76
C GLU A 78 -12.17 15.20 -3.83
N GLN A 79 -12.84 14.99 -4.97
CA GLN A 79 -13.11 16.07 -5.92
C GLN A 79 -14.41 16.72 -5.46
N GLY A 80 -14.34 18.02 -5.14
CA GLY A 80 -15.54 18.84 -5.09
C GLY A 80 -16.24 18.90 -6.44
#